data_AF-A0A1F2YIA2-F1
#
_entry.id   AF-A0A1F2YIA2-F1
#
_cell.length_a   1.000
_cell.length_b   1.000
_cell.length_c   1.000
_cell.angle_alpha   90.00
_cell.angle_beta   90.00
_cell.angle_gamma   90.00
#
_symmetry.space_group_name_H-M   'P 1'
#
loop_
_entity.id
_entity.type
_entity.pdbx_description
1 polymer ?
#
loop_
_entity_poly.entity_id
_entity_poly.type
_entity_poly.pdbx_seq_one_letter_code
_entity_poly.pdbx_strand_id
1 'polypeptide(L)'
;MFSDVMETLEEVLFLWEQMQSSHADDAGDDADRFQMMFYVFVEHVRAWVETMDDAPKDVDEARAQLEFAQLFELLPDPLQIPFETELEAILTNGQRHVDSTEQG
;
A
#
# COMPACT_ATOMS: atom_id res chain seq x y z
N MET A 1 6.19 8.50 6.48
CA MET A 1 6.04 7.96 7.85
C MET A 1 4.75 7.15 7.90
N PHE A 2 4.51 6.32 8.92
CA PHE A 2 3.27 5.54 9.01
C PHE A 2 2.01 6.42 9.06
N SER A 3 2.09 7.62 9.63
CA SER A 3 0.97 8.58 9.61
C SER A 3 0.55 9.00 8.20
N ASP A 4 1.50 9.21 7.29
CA ASP A 4 1.21 9.58 5.89
C ASP A 4 0.53 8.43 5.13
N VAL A 5 0.81 7.18 5.53
CA VAL A 5 0.17 5.97 5.00
C VAL A 5 -1.28 5.88 5.47
N MET A 6 -1.52 6.16 6.75
CA MET A 6 -2.87 6.13 7.32
C MET A 6 -3.76 7.24 6.74
N GLU A 7 -3.23 8.46 6.59
CA GLU A 7 -3.98 9.58 6.01
C GLU A 7 -4.42 9.28 4.57
N THR A 8 -3.53 8.76 3.73
CA THR A 8 -3.88 8.39 2.36
C THR A 8 -4.77 7.16 2.28
N LEU A 9 -4.65 6.21 3.22
CA LEU A 9 -5.58 5.10 3.33
C LEU A 9 -7.01 5.59 3.61
N GLU A 10 -7.19 6.53 4.54
CA GLU A 10 -8.50 7.11 4.82
C GLU A 10 -9.12 7.75 3.56
N GLU A 11 -8.34 8.48 2.77
CA GLU A 11 -8.81 9.05 1.50
C GLU A 11 -9.15 7.98 0.45
N VAL A 12 -8.34 6.93 0.33
CA VAL A 12 -8.61 5.79 -0.57
C VAL A 12 -9.92 5.11 -0.20
N LEU A 13 -10.17 4.89 1.10
CA LEU A 13 -11.41 4.28 1.58
C LEU A 13 -12.62 5.16 1.32
N PHE A 14 -12.50 6.48 1.51
CA PHE A 14 -13.55 7.43 1.18
C PHE A 14 -13.91 7.40 -0.32
N LEU A 15 -12.91 7.44 -1.20
CA LEU A 15 -13.11 7.38 -2.65
C LEU A 15 -13.65 6.02 -3.11
N TRP A 16 -13.23 4.93 -2.46
CA TRP A 16 -13.76 3.60 -2.70
C TRP A 16 -15.25 3.50 -2.36
N GLU A 17 -15.67 4.06 -1.22
CA GLU A 17 -17.09 4.12 -0.86
C GLU A 17 -17.89 5.00 -1.84
N GLN A 18 -17.34 6.16 -2.21
CA GLN A 18 -17.94 7.06 -3.20
C GLN A 18 -18.15 6.35 -4.53
N MET A 19 -17.09 5.75 -5.09
CA MET A 19 -17.13 5.04 -6.38
C MET A 19 -18.18 3.93 -6.38
N GLN A 20 -18.35 3.19 -5.28
CA GLN A 20 -19.38 2.16 -5.17
C GLN A 20 -20.81 2.72 -5.14
N SER A 21 -21.00 3.93 -4.62
CA SER A 21 -22.30 4.61 -4.54
C SER A 21 -22.61 5.46 -5.77
N SER A 22 -21.65 5.66 -6.68
CA SER A 22 -21.79 6.57 -7.81
C SER A 22 -22.74 6.05 -8.89
N HIS A 23 -23.50 6.99 -9.45
CA HIS A 23 -24.35 6.73 -10.60
C HIS A 23 -23.53 6.81 -11.90
N ALA A 24 -24.04 6.21 -12.98
CA ALA A 24 -23.31 5.96 -14.22
C ALA A 24 -22.66 7.18 -14.90
N ASP A 25 -23.05 8.42 -14.57
CA ASP A 25 -22.50 9.65 -15.14
C ASP A 25 -21.19 10.10 -14.44
N ASP A 26 -21.07 9.87 -13.13
CA ASP A 26 -19.89 10.22 -12.30
C ASP A 26 -18.95 9.03 -12.06
N ALA A 27 -19.44 7.79 -12.25
CA ALA A 27 -18.70 6.56 -11.95
C ALA A 27 -17.33 6.45 -12.64
N GLY A 28 -17.15 7.08 -13.81
CA GLY A 28 -15.87 7.12 -14.51
C GLY A 28 -14.85 8.06 -13.85
N ASP A 29 -15.28 9.22 -13.38
CA ASP A 29 -14.39 10.21 -12.73
C ASP A 29 -14.01 9.74 -11.33
N ASP A 30 -14.97 9.18 -10.59
CA ASP A 30 -14.73 8.63 -9.26
C ASP A 30 -13.78 7.43 -9.29
N ALA A 31 -13.88 6.58 -10.30
CA ALA A 31 -12.96 5.47 -10.50
C ALA A 31 -11.53 5.94 -10.80
N ASP A 32 -11.36 6.98 -11.62
CA ASP A 32 -10.04 7.56 -11.91
C ASP A 32 -9.40 8.17 -10.66
N ARG A 33 -10.19 8.93 -9.88
CA ARG A 33 -9.75 9.51 -8.61
C ARG A 33 -9.36 8.43 -7.61
N PHE A 34 -10.19 7.41 -7.45
CA PHE A 34 -9.88 6.26 -6.60
C PHE A 34 -8.56 5.61 -7.02
N GLN A 35 -8.39 5.32 -8.31
CA GLN A 35 -7.19 4.66 -8.82
C GLN A 35 -5.94 5.52 -8.59
N MET A 36 -6.03 6.83 -8.86
CA MET A 36 -4.93 7.76 -8.60
C MET A 36 -4.52 7.75 -7.13
N MET A 37 -5.50 7.87 -6.22
CA MET A 37 -5.23 7.88 -4.79
C MET A 37 -4.73 6.56 -4.26
N PHE A 38 -5.17 5.43 -4.82
CA PHE A 38 -4.65 4.11 -4.48
C PHE A 38 -3.14 4.02 -4.75
N TYR A 39 -2.67 4.54 -5.89
CA TYR A 39 -1.24 4.58 -6.18
C TYR A 39 -0.47 5.55 -5.28
N VAL A 40 -1.06 6.69 -4.90
CA VAL A 40 -0.44 7.60 -3.91
C VAL A 40 -0.27 6.90 -2.56
N PHE A 41 -1.29 6.16 -2.10
CA PHE A 41 -1.21 5.33 -0.91
C PHE A 41 -0.08 4.30 -0.99
N VAL A 42 0.03 3.56 -2.10
CA VAL A 42 1.11 2.58 -2.33
C VAL A 42 2.49 3.24 -2.28
N GLU A 43 2.67 4.42 -2.87
CA GLU A 43 3.94 5.16 -2.84
C GLU A 43 4.30 5.62 -1.41
N HIS A 44 3.32 6.00 -0.58
CA HIS A 44 3.57 6.28 0.84
C HIS A 44 3.96 5.03 1.62
N VAL A 45 3.35 3.87 1.33
CA VAL A 45 3.74 2.58 1.93
C VAL A 45 5.17 2.25 1.56
N ARG A 46 5.54 2.41 0.29
CA ARG A 46 6.90 2.23 -0.19
C ARG A 46 7.89 3.12 0.55
N ALA A 47 7.64 4.43 0.58
CA ALA A 47 8.51 5.39 1.24
C ALA A 47 8.65 5.07 2.73
N TRP A 48 7.57 4.63 3.39
CA TRP A 48 7.60 4.21 4.78
C TRP A 48 8.45 2.94 4.99
N VAL A 49 8.30 1.91 4.15
CA VAL A 49 9.14 0.71 4.17
C VAL A 49 10.61 1.07 4.01
N GLU A 50 10.96 1.99 3.11
CA GLU A 50 12.33 2.45 2.89
C GLU A 50 12.92 3.18 4.12
N THR A 51 12.08 3.67 5.03
CA THR A 51 12.53 4.27 6.30
C THR A 51 12.64 3.28 7.46
N MET A 52 12.19 2.04 7.29
CA MET A 52 12.27 1.02 8.35
C MET A 52 13.70 0.50 8.48
N ASP A 53 14.21 0.45 9.71
CA ASP A 53 15.45 -0.25 10.02
C ASP A 53 15.32 -1.77 9.81
N ASP A 54 14.13 -2.34 10.08
CA ASP A 54 13.80 -3.76 9.94
C ASP A 54 12.55 -3.92 9.05
N ALA A 55 12.74 -3.72 7.73
CA ALA A 55 11.69 -3.94 6.75
C ALA A 55 11.39 -5.45 6.62
N PRO A 56 10.11 -5.84 6.47
CA PRO A 56 9.76 -7.24 6.26
C PRO A 56 10.34 -7.75 4.93
N LYS A 57 10.68 -9.05 4.86
CA LYS A 57 11.28 -9.62 3.63
C LYS A 57 10.25 -9.97 2.57
N ASP A 58 9.04 -10.27 3.01
CA ASP A 58 7.95 -10.75 2.19
C ASP A 58 6.62 -10.42 2.86
N VAL A 59 5.52 -10.60 2.11
CA VAL A 59 4.18 -10.20 2.56
C VAL A 59 3.74 -10.97 3.81
N ASP A 60 4.20 -12.20 4.00
CA ASP A 60 3.88 -12.98 5.20
C ASP A 60 4.48 -12.35 6.46
N GLU A 61 5.78 -11.97 6.42
CA GLU A 61 6.40 -11.20 7.50
C GLU A 61 5.74 -9.84 7.70
N ALA A 62 5.36 -9.15 6.62
CA ALA A 62 4.64 -7.89 6.71
C ALA A 62 3.32 -8.09 7.47
N ARG A 63 2.50 -9.10 7.11
CA ARG A 63 1.23 -9.41 7.80
C ARG A 63 1.40 -9.75 9.28
N ALA A 64 2.58 -10.21 9.70
CA ALA A 64 2.88 -10.46 11.10
C ALA A 64 3.21 -9.17 11.90
N GLN A 65 3.54 -8.07 11.22
CA GLN A 65 3.77 -6.78 11.87
C GLN A 65 2.46 -6.03 12.13
N LEU A 66 2.38 -5.36 13.28
CA LEU A 66 1.16 -4.71 13.76
C LEU A 66 0.68 -3.62 12.79
N GLU A 67 1.57 -2.80 12.26
CA GLU A 67 1.23 -1.72 11.33
C GLU A 67 0.63 -2.24 10.03
N PHE A 68 1.25 -3.22 9.39
CA PHE A 68 0.73 -3.81 8.16
C PHE A 68 -0.56 -4.60 8.39
N ALA A 69 -0.64 -5.37 9.48
CA ALA A 69 -1.87 -6.09 9.84
C ALA A 69 -3.06 -5.12 9.93
N GLN A 70 -2.87 -3.94 10.54
CA GLN A 70 -3.88 -2.89 10.58
C GLN A 70 -4.28 -2.40 9.18
N LEU A 71 -3.33 -2.21 8.25
CA LEU A 71 -3.65 -1.83 6.87
C LEU A 71 -4.53 -2.88 6.17
N PHE A 72 -4.18 -4.17 6.32
CA PHE A 72 -4.96 -5.27 5.74
C PHE A 72 -6.36 -5.41 6.36
N GLU A 73 -6.51 -5.16 7.66
CA GLU A 73 -7.81 -5.16 8.33
C GLU A 73 -8.72 -4.00 7.91
N LEU A 74 -8.14 -2.83 7.63
CA LEU A 74 -8.89 -1.65 7.19
C LEU A 74 -9.24 -1.68 5.70
N LEU A 75 -8.40 -2.32 4.87
CA LEU A 75 -8.65 -2.43 3.44
C LEU A 75 -9.85 -3.36 3.15
N PRO A 76 -10.79 -2.93 2.30
CA PRO A 76 -11.87 -3.79 1.85
C PRO A 76 -11.29 -4.95 1.02
N ASP A 77 -11.91 -6.13 1.15
CA ASP A 77 -11.51 -7.38 0.48
C ASP A 77 -11.05 -7.24 -0.99
N PRO A 78 -11.77 -6.52 -1.89
CA PRO A 78 -11.34 -6.34 -3.27
C PRO A 78 -10.03 -5.55 -3.45
N LEU A 79 -9.62 -4.77 -2.44
CA LEU A 79 -8.38 -3.98 -2.46
C LEU A 79 -7.20 -4.69 -1.79
N GLN A 80 -7.44 -5.78 -1.05
CA GLN A 80 -6.36 -6.50 -0.37
C GLN A 80 -5.41 -7.18 -1.35
N ILE A 81 -5.93 -7.78 -2.43
CA ILE A 81 -5.12 -8.45 -3.46
C ILE A 81 -4.24 -7.47 -4.25
N PRO A 82 -4.77 -6.36 -4.82
CA PRO A 82 -3.90 -5.40 -5.50
C PRO A 82 -2.89 -4.77 -4.53
N PHE A 83 -3.28 -4.49 -3.29
CA PHE A 83 -2.34 -3.99 -2.28
C PHE A 83 -1.22 -5.00 -1.97
N GLU A 84 -1.56 -6.27 -1.77
CA GLU A 84 -0.58 -7.35 -1.56
C GLU A 84 0.40 -7.47 -2.73
N THR A 85 -0.10 -7.36 -3.97
CA THR A 85 0.74 -7.42 -5.18
C THR A 85 1.76 -6.27 -5.20
N GLU A 86 1.31 -5.05 -4.91
CA GLU A 86 2.20 -3.89 -4.88
C GLU A 86 3.18 -3.96 -3.69
N LEU A 87 2.73 -4.44 -2.53
CA LEU A 87 3.59 -4.65 -1.37
C LEU A 87 4.68 -5.68 -1.67
N GLU A 88 4.34 -6.81 -2.30
CA GLU A 88 5.33 -7.80 -2.74
C GLU A 88 6.39 -7.17 -3.66
N ALA A 89 5.96 -6.32 -4.60
CA ALA A 89 6.86 -5.62 -5.50
C ALA A 89 7.76 -4.62 -4.75
N ILE A 90 7.23 -3.88 -3.77
CA ILE A 90 7.98 -2.95 -2.92
C ILE A 90 9.07 -3.70 -2.15
N LEU A 91 8.71 -4.79 -1.46
CA LEU A 91 9.64 -5.58 -0.65
C LEU A 91 10.72 -6.24 -1.51
N THR A 92 10.32 -6.83 -2.64
CA THR A 92 11.26 -7.46 -3.60
C THR A 92 12.24 -6.45 -4.18
N ASN A 93 11.80 -5.22 -4.48
CA ASN A 93 12.67 -4.19 -5.02
C ASN A 93 13.59 -3.58 -3.95
N GLY A 94 13.11 -3.43 -2.71
CA GLY A 94 13.91 -2.93 -1.56
C GLY A 94 15.07 -3.85 -1.18
N GLN A 95 14.91 -5.16 -1.36
CA GLN A 95 15.95 -6.16 -1.04
C GLN A 95 17.18 -6.13 -1.95
N ARG A 96 17.15 -5.42 -3.08
CA ARG A 96 18.28 -5.37 -4.03
C ARG A 96 19.50 -4.57 -3.53
N HIS A 97 19.44 -3.92 -2.37
CA HIS A 97 20.50 -3.02 -1.90
C HIS A 97 21.40 -3.57 -0.78
N VAL A 98 21.37 -4.88 -0.45
CA VAL A 98 22.22 -5.45 0.62
C VAL A 98 23.31 -6.44 0.17
N ASP A 99 23.40 -6.79 -1.11
CA ASP A 99 24.47 -7.66 -1.63
C ASP A 99 25.67 -6.82 -2.11
N SER A 100 26.41 -6.17 -1.21
CA SER A 100 27.70 -5.52 -1.50
C SER A 100 28.61 -5.38 -0.28
N THR A 101 28.70 -6.43 0.53
CA THR A 101 29.88 -6.77 1.34
C THR A 101 29.87 -8.28 1.32
N GLU A 102 30.74 -8.99 0.61
CA GLU A 102 32.15 -9.16 0.95
C GLU A 102 32.93 -9.63 -0.29
N GLN A 103 33.99 -8.92 -0.67
CA GLN A 103 35.18 -9.56 -1.27
C GLN A 103 36.40 -8.89 -0.65
N GLY A 104 36.89 -9.52 0.43
CA GLY A 104 38.24 -9.32 0.95
C GLY A 104 39.25 -10.20 0.22
#